data_AF-A0A238FHB1-F1
#
_entry.id   AF-A0A238FHB1-F1
#
_cell.length_a   1.000
_cell.length_b   1.000
_cell.length_c   1.000
_cell.angle_alpha   90.00
_cell.angle_beta   90.00
_cell.angle_gamma   90.00
#
_symmetry.space_group_name_H-M   'P 1'
#
loop_
_entity.id
_entity.type
_entity.pdbx_description
1 polymer ?
#
loop_
_entity_poly.entity_id
_entity_poly.type
_entity_poly.pdbx_seq_one_letter_code
_entity_poly.pdbx_strand_id
1 'polypeptide(L)'
;MDHPSPPLVDRPSSSAPASSSSLADPPSNVFGSGVTPTSAVTASTSSPTSLPPDAIIDALASTYPDLANLSSQQVQHLLQDQDLFDAYFNTTPQAMQQHRLLEQAWVQNLELAQKNEALRPRLQDLRDQTLHHFDAVNELKERWDLLHRAQAEHYQHLLPQAQQARLARATHAQEYTSEALVNAFLDGQIDDEVFVQQYKAVRQLYHRREIALTKWQQGLVSWR
;
A
#
# COMPACT_ATOMS: atom_id res chain seq x y z
N MET A 1 -27.64 16.47 -39.01
CA MET A 1 -28.73 15.49 -38.81
C MET A 1 -28.11 14.17 -38.33
N ASP A 2 -27.15 14.22 -37.41
CA ASP A 2 -27.34 14.33 -35.95
C ASP A 2 -27.44 12.93 -35.33
N HIS A 3 -26.27 12.36 -35.06
CA HIS A 3 -26.13 11.23 -34.14
C HIS A 3 -26.04 11.79 -32.71
N PRO A 4 -26.87 11.34 -31.75
CA PRO A 4 -26.70 11.74 -30.37
C PRO A 4 -25.59 10.91 -29.71
N SER A 5 -24.57 11.61 -29.20
CA SER A 5 -23.55 11.09 -28.30
C SER A 5 -24.17 10.54 -27.01
N PRO A 6 -23.65 9.45 -26.42
CA PRO A 6 -24.11 8.97 -25.13
C PRO A 6 -23.61 9.88 -24.00
N PRO A 7 -24.36 10.01 -22.88
CA PRO A 7 -24.01 10.90 -21.79
C PRO A 7 -22.80 10.38 -20.99
N LEU A 8 -21.93 11.32 -20.66
CA LEU A 8 -20.81 11.20 -19.74
C LEU A 8 -21.36 10.75 -18.37
N VAL A 9 -21.11 9.51 -17.98
CA VAL A 9 -21.45 9.02 -16.63
C VAL A 9 -20.38 9.52 -15.68
N ASP A 10 -20.79 10.41 -14.78
CA ASP A 10 -19.99 10.92 -13.67
C ASP A 10 -19.41 9.75 -12.86
N ARG A 11 -18.08 9.70 -12.88
CA ARG A 11 -17.28 8.78 -12.07
C ARG A 11 -17.35 9.26 -10.62
N PRO A 12 -17.71 8.42 -9.64
CA PRO A 12 -17.68 8.85 -8.25
C PRO A 12 -16.23 9.11 -7.83
N SER A 13 -15.93 10.36 -7.52
CA SER A 13 -14.72 10.79 -6.83
C SER A 13 -14.70 10.21 -5.42
N SER A 14 -14.23 8.97 -5.29
CA SER A 14 -13.90 8.36 -4.00
C SER A 14 -12.54 8.89 -3.56
N SER A 15 -12.55 9.85 -2.64
CA SER A 15 -11.37 10.27 -1.90
C SER A 15 -10.94 9.16 -0.96
N ALA A 16 -9.93 8.40 -1.35
CA ALA A 16 -9.15 7.58 -0.42
C ALA A 16 -7.98 8.43 0.12
N PRO A 17 -7.69 8.41 1.43
CA PRO A 17 -6.56 9.14 1.98
C PRO A 17 -5.27 8.40 1.60
N ALA A 18 -4.33 9.13 0.99
CA ALA A 18 -2.96 8.67 0.84
C ALA A 18 -2.31 8.63 2.24
N SER A 19 -2.19 7.45 2.82
CA SER A 19 -1.30 7.22 3.96
C SER A 19 0.11 6.96 3.43
N SER A 20 0.87 8.02 3.18
CA SER A 20 2.31 7.95 2.98
C SER A 20 2.97 7.81 4.36
N SER A 21 3.29 6.56 4.74
CA SER A 21 4.19 6.29 5.86
C SER A 21 5.59 6.75 5.50
N SER A 22 5.94 7.96 5.96
CA SER A 22 7.30 8.49 5.96
C SER A 22 8.18 7.60 6.82
N LEU A 23 9.15 6.92 6.20
CA LEU A 23 10.24 6.24 6.90
C LEU A 23 11.17 7.31 7.46
N ALA A 24 11.37 7.25 8.77
CA ALA A 24 12.21 8.14 9.54
C ALA A 24 13.69 8.05 9.11
N ASP A 25 14.25 9.20 8.75
CA ASP A 25 15.69 9.44 8.67
C ASP A 25 16.30 9.59 10.08
N PRO A 26 17.58 9.23 10.29
CA PRO A 26 18.26 9.39 11.57
C PRO A 26 18.59 10.86 11.89
N PRO A 27 18.67 11.26 13.18
CA PRO A 27 18.93 12.65 13.54
C PRO A 27 20.40 13.03 13.30
N SER A 28 20.61 14.01 12.42
CA SER A 28 21.87 14.73 12.30
C SER A 28 21.93 15.82 13.36
N ASN A 29 22.62 15.54 14.46
CA ASN A 29 22.82 16.48 15.55
C ASN A 29 24.00 17.42 15.21
N VAL A 30 23.71 18.51 14.48
CA VAL A 30 24.67 19.58 14.20
C VAL A 30 24.50 20.66 15.27
N PHE A 31 25.25 20.52 16.37
CA PHE A 31 25.32 21.54 17.41
C PHE A 31 26.39 22.57 17.01
N GLY A 32 25.96 23.62 16.30
CA GLY A 32 26.76 24.80 15.98
C GLY A 32 26.40 25.96 16.91
N SER A 33 26.96 26.01 18.11
CA SER A 33 26.89 27.19 18.97
C SER A 33 27.99 28.18 18.61
N GLY A 34 27.64 29.23 17.87
CA GLY A 34 28.42 30.45 17.80
C GLY A 34 28.10 31.33 19.01
N VAL A 35 29.03 31.40 19.97
CA VAL A 35 29.03 32.43 21.02
C VAL A 35 30.39 33.15 20.99
N THR A 36 30.34 34.45 20.75
CA THR A 36 31.45 35.39 20.87
C THR A 36 31.72 35.70 22.34
N PRO A 37 32.98 35.73 22.82
CA PRO A 37 33.28 36.21 24.16
C PRO A 37 33.56 37.72 24.15
N THR A 38 32.81 38.45 24.98
CA THR A 38 33.09 39.83 25.40
C THR A 38 34.07 39.82 26.58
N SER A 39 35.08 40.68 26.51
CA SER A 39 36.11 40.90 27.52
C SER A 39 35.54 41.26 28.91
N ALA A 40 36.11 40.67 29.96
CA ALA A 40 36.08 41.23 31.30
C ALA A 40 37.43 40.98 32.00
N VAL A 41 38.04 42.08 32.43
CA VAL A 41 39.25 42.16 33.26
C VAL A 41 38.91 41.76 34.69
N THR A 42 39.74 40.92 35.31
CA THR A 42 39.92 40.87 36.77
C THR A 42 41.32 40.38 37.13
N ALA A 43 41.76 40.81 38.32
CA ALA A 43 43.14 41.03 38.71
C ALA A 43 43.94 39.80 39.17
N SER A 44 45.25 40.03 39.18
CA SER A 44 46.36 39.27 39.78
C SER A 44 46.09 38.44 41.03
N THR A 45 46.67 37.24 41.08
CA THR A 45 47.20 36.63 42.31
C THR A 45 48.45 35.81 41.94
N SER A 46 49.54 36.07 42.65
CA SER A 46 50.89 35.54 42.47
C SER A 46 51.05 34.12 42.98
N SER A 47 51.86 33.30 42.31
CA SER A 47 52.65 32.21 42.90
C SER A 47 53.81 31.85 41.95
N PRO A 48 55.06 31.72 42.44
CA PRO A 48 56.21 31.48 41.58
C PRO A 48 56.39 29.97 41.36
N THR A 49 56.54 29.55 40.10
CA THR A 49 57.11 28.23 39.77
C THR A 49 58.03 28.43 38.58
N SER A 50 59.31 28.11 38.79
CA SER A 50 60.41 28.34 37.87
C SER A 50 60.22 27.56 36.56
N LEU A 51 60.09 28.29 35.46
CA LEU A 51 60.16 27.75 34.10
C LEU A 51 61.65 27.52 33.71
N PRO A 52 61.97 26.41 33.00
CA PRO A 52 63.29 26.19 32.43
C PRO A 52 63.58 27.18 31.27
N PRO A 53 64.87 27.44 30.95
CA PRO A 53 65.29 28.62 30.19
C PRO A 53 64.99 28.62 28.67
N ASP A 54 64.44 27.54 28.11
CA ASP A 54 64.26 27.38 26.65
C ASP A 54 62.79 27.15 26.22
N ALA A 55 61.80 27.57 27.04
CA ALA A 55 60.39 27.37 26.73
C ALA A 55 59.92 28.22 25.53
N ILE A 56 59.34 27.58 24.52
CA ILE A 56 58.78 28.24 23.34
C ILE A 56 57.44 28.89 23.74
N ILE A 57 57.40 30.23 23.80
CA ILE A 57 56.19 31.00 24.10
C ILE A 57 55.60 31.46 22.76
N ASP A 58 54.79 30.61 22.15
CA ASP A 58 54.10 30.88 20.88
C ASP A 58 52.61 30.48 21.01
N ALA A 59 51.73 30.96 20.12
CA ALA A 59 50.31 30.62 20.10
C ALA A 59 50.03 29.10 19.99
N LEU A 60 51.02 28.34 19.51
CA LEU A 60 51.00 26.88 19.49
C LEU A 60 51.17 26.26 20.89
N ALA A 61 51.90 26.91 21.79
CA ALA A 61 52.10 26.43 23.17
C ALA A 61 50.83 26.58 24.04
N SER A 62 49.93 27.52 23.70
CA SER A 62 48.63 27.62 24.37
C SER A 62 47.61 26.59 23.85
N THR A 63 47.77 26.14 22.60
CA THR A 63 46.90 25.14 21.96
C THR A 63 47.36 23.72 22.29
N TYR A 64 48.67 23.52 22.50
CA TYR A 64 49.29 22.24 22.83
C TYR A 64 50.23 22.40 24.04
N PRO A 65 49.68 22.45 25.26
CA PRO A 65 50.47 22.69 26.47
C PRO A 65 51.52 21.60 26.73
N ASP A 66 51.30 20.38 26.23
CA ASP A 66 52.24 19.27 26.36
C ASP A 66 53.52 19.49 25.53
N LEU A 67 53.42 20.15 24.37
CA LEU A 67 54.59 20.51 23.53
C LEU A 67 55.47 21.58 24.17
N ALA A 68 54.91 22.42 25.06
CA ALA A 68 55.65 23.45 25.79
C ALA A 68 56.61 22.86 26.84
N ASN A 69 56.40 21.60 27.25
CA ASN A 69 57.21 20.89 28.23
C ASN A 69 58.39 20.11 27.60
N LEU A 70 58.44 20.00 26.26
CA LEU A 70 59.51 19.30 25.55
C LEU A 70 60.66 20.26 25.18
N SER A 71 61.89 19.75 25.19
CA SER A 71 63.06 20.54 24.75
C SER A 71 63.16 20.61 23.23
N SER A 72 63.81 21.66 22.71
CA SER A 72 64.00 21.86 21.26
C SER A 72 64.67 20.66 20.55
N GLN A 73 65.61 19.98 21.23
CA GLN A 73 66.24 18.76 20.72
C GLN A 73 65.29 17.57 20.65
N GLN A 74 64.39 17.44 21.64
CA GLN A 74 63.36 16.39 21.65
C GLN A 74 62.34 16.61 20.54
N VAL A 75 61.93 17.86 20.28
CA VAL A 75 61.01 18.19 19.18
C VAL A 75 61.66 17.91 17.82
N GLN A 76 62.94 18.22 17.63
CA GLN A 76 63.67 17.83 16.40
C GLN A 76 63.75 16.32 16.22
N HIS A 77 64.05 15.58 17.28
CA HIS A 77 64.07 14.12 17.24
C HIS A 77 62.69 13.53 16.94
N LEU A 78 61.62 14.12 17.50
CA LEU A 78 60.22 13.78 17.21
C LEU A 78 59.85 14.02 15.75
N LEU A 79 60.41 15.06 15.12
CA LEU A 79 60.17 15.38 13.71
C LEU A 79 61.00 14.50 12.75
N GLN A 80 62.12 13.94 13.23
CA GLN A 80 63.02 13.09 12.47
C GLN A 80 62.53 11.63 12.37
N ASP A 81 61.86 11.15 13.43
CA ASP A 81 61.38 9.78 13.56
C ASP A 81 59.85 9.74 13.62
N GLN A 82 59.24 9.23 12.54
CA GLN A 82 57.79 9.25 12.35
C GLN A 82 57.05 8.28 13.28
N ASP A 83 57.65 7.13 13.61
CA ASP A 83 57.03 6.16 14.52
C ASP A 83 56.98 6.72 15.95
N LEU A 84 58.01 7.49 16.33
CA LEU A 84 58.09 8.17 17.63
C LEU A 84 57.09 9.33 17.72
N PHE A 85 56.92 10.08 16.62
CA PHE A 85 55.86 11.09 16.50
C PHE A 85 54.47 10.48 16.67
N ASP A 86 54.18 9.38 15.97
CA ASP A 86 52.88 8.72 16.03
C ASP A 86 52.60 8.17 17.44
N ALA A 87 53.60 7.59 18.10
CA ALA A 87 53.49 7.16 19.49
C ALA A 87 53.17 8.34 20.42
N TYR A 88 53.87 9.47 20.29
CA TYR A 88 53.62 10.68 21.08
C TYR A 88 52.24 11.30 20.78
N PHE A 89 51.87 11.40 19.51
CA PHE A 89 50.57 11.92 19.08
C PHE A 89 49.43 11.08 19.68
N ASN A 90 49.53 9.75 19.64
CA ASN A 90 48.53 8.85 20.21
C ASN A 90 48.44 8.92 21.75
N THR A 91 49.48 9.40 22.43
CA THR A 91 49.42 9.67 23.89
C THR A 91 48.76 11.01 24.24
N THR A 92 48.59 11.91 23.26
CA THR A 92 47.99 13.23 23.49
C THR A 92 46.51 13.08 23.89
N PRO A 93 46.03 13.80 24.93
CA PRO A 93 44.66 13.64 25.43
C PRO A 93 43.59 13.88 24.37
N GLN A 94 43.83 14.82 23.45
CA GLN A 94 42.94 15.10 22.33
C GLN A 94 42.85 13.92 21.35
N ALA A 95 43.97 13.31 20.99
CA ALA A 95 44.00 12.14 20.10
C ALA A 95 43.34 10.93 20.74
N MET A 96 43.61 10.66 22.03
CA MET A 96 42.92 9.59 22.77
C MET A 96 41.41 9.82 22.86
N GLN A 97 40.97 11.07 23.05
CA GLN A 97 39.54 11.38 23.07
C GLN A 97 38.88 11.10 21.71
N GLN A 98 39.54 11.47 20.61
CA GLN A 98 39.04 11.15 19.26
C GLN A 98 38.99 9.64 19.01
N HIS A 99 40.03 8.89 19.40
CA HIS A 99 40.03 7.43 19.29
C HIS A 99 38.89 6.80 20.10
N ARG A 100 38.65 7.25 21.33
CA ARG A 100 37.52 6.78 22.14
C ARG A 100 36.17 7.07 21.49
N LEU A 101 35.99 8.25 20.90
CA LEU A 101 34.75 8.59 20.20
C LEU A 101 34.55 7.71 18.97
N LEU A 102 35.61 7.43 18.22
CA LEU A 102 35.57 6.49 17.10
C LEU A 102 35.20 5.09 17.60
N GLU A 103 35.91 4.54 18.59
CA GLU A 103 35.60 3.22 19.16
C GLU A 103 34.14 3.11 19.63
N GLN A 104 33.64 4.14 20.31
CA GLN A 104 32.23 4.20 20.73
C GLN A 104 31.28 4.18 19.53
N ALA A 105 31.56 4.97 18.49
CA ALA A 105 30.75 4.98 17.27
C ALA A 105 30.78 3.63 16.54
N TRP A 106 31.94 2.97 16.51
CA TRP A 106 32.11 1.62 15.95
C TRP A 106 31.28 0.59 16.70
N VAL A 107 31.36 0.57 18.03
CA VAL A 107 30.56 -0.34 18.87
C VAL A 107 29.07 -0.09 18.69
N GLN A 108 28.64 1.18 18.68
CA GLN A 108 27.24 1.54 18.45
C GLN A 108 26.76 1.09 17.06
N ASN A 109 27.58 1.27 16.02
CA ASN A 109 27.23 0.82 14.67
C ASN A 109 27.07 -0.70 14.61
N LEU A 110 28.00 -1.44 15.24
CA LEU A 110 27.95 -2.90 15.33
C LEU A 110 26.69 -3.38 16.06
N GLU A 111 26.36 -2.77 17.20
CA GLU A 111 25.12 -3.09 17.92
C GLU A 111 23.86 -2.83 17.09
N LEU A 112 23.83 -1.72 16.34
CA LEU A 112 22.72 -1.40 15.44
C LEU A 112 22.62 -2.43 14.31
N ALA A 113 23.74 -2.84 13.72
CA ALA A 113 23.78 -3.86 12.69
C ALA A 113 23.23 -5.20 13.22
N GLN A 114 23.66 -5.62 14.41
CA GLN A 114 23.15 -6.85 15.05
C GLN A 114 21.65 -6.77 15.36
N LYS A 115 21.17 -5.63 15.86
CA LYS A 115 19.73 -5.41 16.09
C LYS A 115 18.94 -5.49 14.79
N ASN A 116 19.43 -4.87 13.72
CA ASN A 116 18.80 -4.94 12.40
C ASN A 116 18.78 -6.37 11.85
N GLU A 117 19.87 -7.11 11.99
CA GLU A 117 19.96 -8.51 11.56
C GLU A 117 19.00 -9.41 12.34
N ALA A 118 18.88 -9.21 13.66
CA ALA A 118 17.94 -9.94 14.51
C ALA A 118 16.46 -9.66 14.17
N LEU A 119 16.13 -8.45 13.71
CA LEU A 119 14.76 -8.09 13.32
C LEU A 119 14.38 -8.55 11.91
N ARG A 120 15.37 -8.74 11.03
CA ARG A 120 15.18 -9.16 9.64
C ARG A 120 14.29 -10.40 9.47
N PRO A 121 14.49 -11.54 10.17
CA PRO A 121 13.67 -12.73 9.96
C PRO A 121 12.19 -12.45 10.30
N ARG A 122 11.92 -11.77 11.41
CA ARG A 122 10.55 -11.41 11.81
C ARG A 122 9.87 -10.51 10.78
N LEU A 123 10.59 -9.56 10.18
CA LEU A 123 10.04 -8.71 9.13
C LEU A 123 9.77 -9.48 7.83
N GLN A 124 10.63 -10.46 7.50
CA GLN A 124 10.41 -11.34 6.36
C GLN A 124 9.19 -12.24 6.58
N ASP A 125 9.08 -12.86 7.75
CA ASP A 125 7.92 -13.69 8.10
C ASP A 125 6.61 -12.89 8.04
N LEU A 126 6.60 -11.67 8.58
CA LEU A 126 5.42 -10.80 8.55
C LEU A 126 5.08 -10.39 7.11
N ARG A 127 6.09 -10.11 6.28
CA ARG A 127 5.89 -9.81 4.86
C ARG A 127 5.30 -11.02 4.14
N ASP A 128 5.82 -12.21 4.38
CA ASP A 128 5.34 -13.42 3.70
C ASP A 128 3.91 -13.77 4.12
N GLN A 129 3.58 -13.60 5.41
CA GLN A 129 2.21 -13.76 5.92
C GLN A 129 1.23 -12.77 5.29
N THR A 130 1.62 -11.49 5.18
CA THR A 130 0.78 -10.46 4.58
C THR A 130 0.58 -10.69 3.08
N LEU A 131 1.61 -11.13 2.35
CA LEU A 131 1.49 -11.56 0.96
C LEU A 131 0.55 -12.75 0.82
N HIS A 132 0.70 -13.78 1.67
CA HIS A 132 -0.18 -14.95 1.64
C HIS A 132 -1.65 -14.58 1.87
N HIS A 133 -1.92 -13.72 2.87
CA HIS A 133 -3.29 -13.24 3.12
C HIS A 133 -3.83 -12.40 1.97
N PHE A 134 -2.98 -11.56 1.35
CA PHE A 134 -3.36 -10.77 0.20
C PHE A 134 -3.76 -11.64 -1.00
N ASP A 135 -2.95 -12.65 -1.31
CA ASP A 135 -3.22 -13.60 -2.40
C ASP A 135 -4.52 -14.38 -2.13
N ALA A 136 -4.72 -14.87 -0.92
CA ALA A 136 -5.94 -15.57 -0.53
C ALA A 136 -7.20 -14.70 -0.65
N VAL A 137 -7.12 -13.42 -0.29
CA VAL A 137 -8.24 -12.47 -0.45
C VAL A 137 -8.54 -12.22 -1.92
N ASN A 138 -7.53 -12.11 -2.77
CA ASN A 138 -7.72 -11.92 -4.21
C ASN A 138 -8.38 -13.14 -4.85
N GLU A 139 -7.91 -14.36 -4.52
CA GLU A 139 -8.55 -15.59 -5.01
C GLU A 139 -10.03 -15.65 -4.58
N LEU A 140 -10.32 -15.34 -3.32
CA LEU A 140 -11.68 -15.37 -2.80
C LEU A 140 -12.56 -14.30 -3.47
N LYS A 141 -11.99 -13.14 -3.78
CA LYS A 141 -12.67 -12.07 -4.52
C LYS A 141 -13.02 -12.51 -5.94
N GLU A 142 -12.09 -13.11 -6.67
CA GLU A 142 -12.35 -13.64 -8.01
C GLU A 142 -13.46 -14.71 -7.99
N ARG A 143 -13.40 -15.62 -7.01
CA ARG A 143 -14.45 -16.62 -6.80
C ARG A 143 -15.81 -15.99 -6.46
N TRP A 144 -15.82 -14.94 -5.64
CA TRP A 144 -17.04 -14.21 -5.30
C TRP A 144 -17.63 -13.54 -6.54
N ASP A 145 -16.82 -12.89 -7.38
CA ASP A 145 -17.29 -12.24 -8.61
C ASP A 145 -17.93 -13.25 -9.58
N LEU A 146 -17.37 -14.46 -9.68
CA LEU A 146 -17.95 -15.54 -10.48
C LEU A 146 -19.29 -16.02 -9.93
N LEU A 147 -19.37 -16.29 -8.62
CA LEU A 147 -20.59 -16.72 -7.97
C LEU A 147 -21.67 -15.64 -8.03
N HIS A 148 -21.29 -14.38 -7.86
CA HIS A 148 -22.21 -13.25 -7.92
C HIS A 148 -22.78 -13.08 -9.33
N ARG A 149 -21.96 -13.25 -10.37
CA ARG A 149 -22.43 -13.28 -11.77
C ARG A 149 -23.40 -14.42 -12.03
N ALA A 150 -23.06 -15.64 -11.62
CA ALA A 150 -23.96 -16.79 -11.77
C ALA A 150 -25.29 -16.59 -11.03
N GLN A 151 -25.24 -16.04 -9.81
CA GLN A 151 -26.43 -15.69 -9.03
C GLN A 151 -27.27 -14.63 -9.75
N ALA A 152 -26.65 -13.59 -10.29
CA ALA A 152 -27.34 -12.56 -11.05
C ALA A 152 -28.03 -13.13 -12.30
N GLU A 153 -27.37 -14.03 -13.04
CA GLU A 153 -27.98 -14.73 -14.19
C GLU A 153 -29.20 -15.56 -13.78
N HIS A 154 -29.12 -16.30 -12.67
CA HIS A 154 -30.27 -17.03 -12.16
C HIS A 154 -31.43 -16.09 -11.79
N TYR A 155 -31.14 -14.97 -11.11
CA TYR A 155 -32.17 -14.00 -10.76
C TYR A 155 -32.76 -13.30 -11.97
N GLN A 156 -31.99 -13.02 -13.03
CA GLN A 156 -32.51 -12.41 -14.27
C GLN A 156 -33.71 -13.18 -14.82
N HIS A 157 -33.72 -14.51 -14.74
CA HIS A 157 -34.86 -15.31 -15.18
C HIS A 157 -36.05 -15.25 -14.22
N LEU A 158 -35.80 -15.07 -12.92
CA LEU A 158 -36.84 -14.97 -11.87
C LEU A 158 -37.46 -13.58 -11.78
N LEU A 159 -36.88 -12.55 -12.41
CA LEU A 159 -37.44 -11.21 -12.43
C LEU A 159 -38.89 -11.24 -12.95
N PRO A 160 -39.82 -10.46 -12.34
CA PRO A 160 -41.22 -10.43 -12.76
C PRO A 160 -41.40 -10.14 -14.26
N GLN A 161 -40.57 -9.24 -14.81
CA GLN A 161 -40.59 -8.89 -16.23
C GLN A 161 -40.16 -10.06 -17.12
N ALA A 162 -39.13 -10.81 -16.74
CA ALA A 162 -38.68 -11.99 -17.48
C ALA A 162 -39.75 -13.11 -17.47
N GLN A 163 -40.41 -13.28 -16.32
CA GLN A 163 -41.51 -14.23 -16.16
C GLN A 163 -42.74 -13.83 -16.99
N GLN A 164 -43.09 -12.55 -17.00
CA GLN A 164 -44.15 -12.01 -17.85
C GLN A 164 -43.85 -12.19 -19.34
N ALA A 165 -42.62 -11.88 -19.77
CA ALA A 165 -42.18 -12.09 -21.15
C ALA A 165 -42.19 -13.59 -21.54
N ARG A 166 -41.86 -14.48 -20.60
CA ARG A 166 -41.98 -15.93 -20.80
C ARG A 166 -43.44 -16.37 -20.97
N LEU A 167 -44.35 -15.84 -20.16
CA LEU A 167 -45.78 -16.09 -20.31
C LEU A 167 -46.29 -15.61 -21.67
N ALA A 168 -45.94 -14.38 -22.07
CA ALA A 168 -46.33 -13.81 -23.37
C ALA A 168 -45.84 -14.68 -24.55
N ARG A 169 -44.57 -15.11 -24.54
CA ARG A 169 -44.04 -16.03 -25.56
C ARG A 169 -44.78 -17.36 -25.57
N ALA A 170 -45.10 -17.93 -24.40
CA ALA A 170 -45.86 -19.17 -24.32
C ALA A 170 -47.31 -19.01 -24.83
N THR A 171 -47.92 -17.83 -24.67
CA THR A 171 -49.24 -17.53 -25.24
C THR A 171 -49.17 -17.44 -26.77
N HIS A 172 -48.22 -16.67 -27.32
CA HIS A 172 -48.01 -16.59 -28.77
C HIS A 172 -47.70 -17.95 -29.40
N ALA A 173 -46.90 -18.79 -28.73
CA ALA A 173 -46.63 -20.14 -29.20
C ALA A 173 -47.91 -20.99 -29.28
N GLN A 174 -48.87 -20.81 -28.37
CA GLN A 174 -50.16 -21.51 -28.47
C GLN A 174 -51.01 -21.02 -29.63
N GLU A 175 -50.99 -19.72 -29.92
CA GLU A 175 -51.67 -19.17 -31.09
C GLU A 175 -51.15 -19.85 -32.36
N TYR A 176 -49.84 -19.87 -32.53
CA TYR A 176 -49.19 -20.53 -33.67
C TYR A 176 -49.53 -22.02 -33.75
N THR A 177 -49.55 -22.75 -32.62
CA THR A 177 -49.99 -24.16 -32.65
C THR A 177 -51.45 -24.32 -33.04
N SER A 178 -52.32 -23.38 -32.66
CA SER A 178 -53.74 -23.43 -33.04
C SER A 178 -53.93 -23.14 -34.53
N GLU A 179 -53.18 -22.18 -35.09
CA GLU A 179 -53.15 -21.89 -36.53
C GLU A 179 -52.60 -23.08 -37.32
N ALA A 180 -51.52 -23.70 -36.85
CA ALA A 180 -50.94 -24.89 -37.48
C ALA A 180 -51.94 -26.07 -37.49
N LEU A 181 -52.70 -26.27 -36.41
CA LEU A 181 -53.76 -27.29 -36.37
C LEU A 181 -54.89 -26.99 -37.35
N VAL A 182 -55.28 -25.73 -37.50
CA VAL A 182 -56.29 -25.33 -38.49
C VAL A 182 -55.79 -25.60 -39.90
N ASN A 183 -54.56 -25.22 -40.24
CA ASN A 183 -53.99 -25.46 -41.55
C ASN A 183 -53.90 -26.97 -41.86
N ALA A 184 -53.42 -27.78 -40.92
CA ALA A 184 -53.33 -29.23 -41.09
C ALA A 184 -54.71 -29.89 -41.28
N PHE A 185 -55.74 -29.37 -40.62
CA PHE A 185 -57.12 -29.79 -40.85
C PHE A 185 -57.63 -29.43 -42.24
N LEU A 186 -57.39 -28.18 -42.70
CA LEU A 186 -57.78 -27.73 -44.04
C LEU A 186 -57.06 -28.50 -45.15
N ASP A 187 -55.82 -28.91 -44.91
CA ASP A 187 -55.03 -29.75 -45.81
C ASP A 187 -55.46 -31.23 -45.78
N GLY A 188 -56.44 -31.61 -44.95
CA GLY A 188 -56.95 -32.98 -44.82
C GLY A 188 -55.98 -33.94 -44.13
N GLN A 189 -55.00 -33.44 -43.37
CA GLN A 189 -54.00 -34.26 -42.67
C GLN A 189 -54.50 -34.81 -41.33
N ILE A 190 -55.61 -34.27 -40.80
CA ILE A 190 -56.16 -34.61 -39.48
C ILE A 190 -57.66 -34.81 -39.61
N ASP A 191 -58.19 -35.88 -39.00
CA ASP A 191 -59.63 -36.18 -38.96
C ASP A 191 -60.40 -35.17 -38.09
N ASP A 192 -61.68 -34.94 -38.44
CA ASP A 192 -62.60 -34.01 -37.78
C ASP A 192 -62.64 -34.16 -36.25
N GLU A 193 -62.78 -35.40 -35.76
CA GLU A 193 -62.90 -35.67 -34.32
C GLU A 193 -61.59 -35.33 -33.57
N VAL A 194 -60.45 -35.62 -34.20
CA VAL A 194 -59.12 -35.35 -33.64
C VAL A 194 -58.83 -33.85 -33.63
N PHE A 195 -59.18 -33.15 -34.71
CA PHE A 195 -59.06 -31.70 -34.80
C PHE A 195 -59.86 -31.00 -33.71
N VAL A 196 -61.15 -31.33 -33.54
CA VAL A 196 -62.02 -30.69 -32.56
C VAL A 196 -61.48 -30.86 -31.13
N GLN A 197 -61.00 -32.07 -30.79
CA GLN A 197 -60.43 -32.34 -29.46
C GLN A 197 -59.16 -31.53 -29.22
N GLN A 198 -58.21 -31.56 -30.17
CA GLN A 198 -56.91 -30.90 -30.01
C GLN A 198 -57.03 -29.37 -30.07
N TYR A 199 -57.81 -28.84 -31.01
CA TYR A 199 -58.02 -27.40 -31.16
C TYR A 199 -58.68 -26.80 -29.92
N LYS A 200 -59.70 -27.48 -29.37
CA LYS A 200 -60.35 -27.05 -28.13
C LYS A 200 -59.37 -27.02 -26.96
N ALA A 201 -58.52 -28.04 -26.82
CA ALA A 201 -57.51 -28.09 -25.75
C ALA A 201 -56.48 -26.95 -25.87
N VAL A 202 -55.96 -26.71 -27.07
CA VAL A 202 -54.99 -25.63 -27.34
C VAL A 202 -55.61 -24.26 -27.11
N ARG A 203 -56.82 -24.00 -27.63
CA ARG A 203 -57.51 -22.70 -27.45
C ARG A 203 -57.90 -22.43 -26.01
N GLN A 204 -58.35 -23.45 -25.26
CA GLN A 204 -58.61 -23.30 -23.83
C GLN A 204 -57.35 -22.88 -23.07
N LEU A 205 -56.21 -23.48 -23.39
CA LEU A 205 -54.93 -23.13 -22.77
C LEU A 205 -54.47 -21.72 -23.16
N TYR A 206 -54.63 -21.33 -24.42
CA TYR A 206 -54.38 -19.98 -24.92
C TYR A 206 -55.19 -18.94 -24.14
N HIS A 207 -56.51 -19.05 -24.10
CA HIS A 207 -57.37 -18.07 -23.43
C HIS A 207 -57.07 -17.97 -21.93
N ARG A 208 -56.76 -19.10 -21.27
CA ARG A 208 -56.34 -19.09 -19.86
C ARG A 208 -55.04 -18.31 -19.66
N ARG A 209 -54.05 -18.49 -20.54
CA ARG A 209 -52.78 -17.75 -20.48
C ARG A 209 -52.94 -16.28 -20.83
N GLU A 210 -53.79 -15.95 -21.80
CA GLU A 210 -54.09 -14.58 -22.20
C GLU A 210 -54.73 -13.81 -21.05
N ILE A 211 -55.77 -14.35 -20.41
CA ILE A 211 -56.40 -13.74 -19.22
C ILE A 211 -55.37 -13.54 -18.10
N ALA A 212 -54.50 -14.54 -17.87
CA ALA A 212 -53.44 -14.42 -16.87
C ALA A 212 -52.44 -13.32 -17.22
N LEU A 213 -52.06 -13.19 -18.49
CA LEU A 213 -51.14 -12.16 -18.99
C LEU A 213 -51.74 -10.75 -18.87
N THR A 214 -53.01 -10.56 -19.25
CA THR A 214 -53.72 -9.28 -19.13
C THR A 214 -53.79 -8.86 -17.65
N LYS A 215 -54.16 -9.78 -16.76
CA LYS A 215 -54.20 -9.51 -15.30
C LYS A 215 -52.82 -9.14 -14.76
N TRP A 216 -51.75 -9.78 -15.25
CA TRP A 216 -50.38 -9.44 -14.88
C TRP A 216 -50.01 -8.03 -15.35
N GLN A 217 -50.29 -7.68 -16.62
CA GLN A 217 -50.02 -6.35 -17.17
C GLN A 217 -50.75 -5.22 -16.43
N GLN A 218 -51.94 -5.51 -15.90
CA GLN A 218 -52.73 -4.58 -15.08
C GLN A 218 -52.21 -4.44 -13.63
N GLY A 219 -51.16 -5.18 -13.24
CA GLY A 219 -50.63 -5.18 -11.87
C GLY A 219 -51.52 -5.88 -10.85
N LEU A 220 -52.55 -6.61 -11.29
CA LEU A 220 -53.48 -7.35 -10.42
C LEU A 220 -52.87 -8.66 -9.90
N VAL A 221 -51.70 -9.06 -10.43
CA VAL A 221 -50.95 -10.23 -9.98
C VAL A 221 -49.77 -9.73 -9.14
N SER A 222 -49.86 -9.93 -7.82
CA SER A 222 -48.73 -9.73 -6.91
C SER A 222 -48.15 -11.09 -6.53
N TRP A 223 -46.84 -11.24 -6.71
CA TRP A 223 -46.08 -12.37 -6.19
C TRP A 223 -45.70 -12.02 -4.74
N ARG A 224 -46.28 -12.71 -3.76
CA ARG A 224 -45.85 -12.65 -2.36
C ARG A 224 -44.85 -13.77 -2.06
#